data_AF-A0A355ST89-F1
#
_entry.id   AF-A0A355ST89-F1
#
_cell.length_a   1.000
_cell.length_b   1.000
_cell.length_c   1.000
_cell.angle_alpha   90.00
_cell.angle_beta   90.00
_cell.angle_gamma   90.00
#
_symmetry.space_group_name_H-M   'P 1'
#
loop_
_entity.id
_entity.type
_entity.pdbx_description
1 polymer ?
#
loop_
_entity_poly.entity_id
_entity_poly.type
_entity_poly.pdbx_seq_one_letter_code
_entity_poly.pdbx_strand_id
1 'polypeptide(L)'
;MKDSPPTSPPTETAKAEQVLVLPGHLFFIESIEIPDALDATEIADFAELSLESIAPFPIEQLNWGYLYHQEAASLLLYATHRDRLKNTGYSDLHAYAWVLPDFATLAGACFPDDTQVVLQNSDYLTLLNFDKGSRIPKAVHSAPLAEGDTETALKALQAAAPQLPASAQTLQIRPAPIELSEQGIPTFQYEAADTSTKELDYGAWQALSPTEKQLWQVDVRSLDFKSSERNARRTSALLGRITGWAAIFALLLIGAELLLLASQAWLGTLDRQIESQRTTVLTIEDKQTLMNKLEQVAQNELRPVAILEAANTIRVNLKLGIEYDSTVIDSENRITIEGKASSINALNRYTESLRQSGQFELVTQPESITRAGKTTFTITLAYIHTEPDSVPAMDTPAANTTEEDEI
;
A
#
# COMPACT_ATOMS: atom_id res chain seq x y z
N MET A 1 3.04 -27.09 49.97
CA MET A 1 1.73 -27.39 49.35
C MET A 1 1.83 -26.91 47.92
N LYS A 2 1.64 -27.80 46.94
CA LYS A 2 1.78 -27.48 45.52
C LYS A 2 0.58 -26.63 45.08
N ASP A 3 0.84 -25.51 44.44
CA ASP A 3 -0.15 -24.68 43.77
C ASP A 3 -0.73 -25.46 42.58
N SER A 4 -2.03 -25.76 42.65
CA SER A 4 -2.79 -26.24 41.51
C SER A 4 -3.19 -25.03 40.65
N PRO A 5 -2.97 -25.06 39.33
CA PRO A 5 -3.45 -23.99 38.45
C PRO A 5 -4.99 -23.99 38.41
N PRO A 6 -5.62 -22.82 38.17
CA PRO A 6 -7.07 -22.71 38.11
C PRO A 6 -7.59 -23.47 36.89
N THR A 7 -8.37 -24.52 37.13
CA THR A 7 -9.19 -25.18 36.12
C THR A 7 -10.20 -24.17 35.58
N SER A 8 -9.99 -23.69 34.35
CA SER A 8 -11.02 -22.97 33.60
C SER A 8 -12.24 -23.90 33.42
N PRO A 9 -13.47 -23.43 33.65
CA PRO A 9 -14.66 -24.22 33.34
C PRO A 9 -14.70 -24.48 31.82
N PRO A 10 -15.21 -25.64 31.38
CA PRO A 10 -15.39 -25.91 29.96
C PRO A 10 -16.33 -24.85 29.39
N THR A 11 -15.84 -24.09 28.41
CA THR A 11 -16.66 -23.15 27.64
C THR A 11 -17.80 -23.92 27.02
N GLU A 12 -19.02 -23.70 27.50
CA GLU A 12 -20.25 -24.15 26.86
C GLU A 12 -20.27 -23.53 25.46
N THR A 13 -19.99 -24.34 24.42
CA THR A 13 -19.92 -23.88 23.03
C THR A 13 -21.24 -23.22 22.67
N ALA A 14 -21.21 -21.95 22.24
CA ALA A 14 -22.41 -21.24 21.83
C ALA A 14 -23.06 -21.96 20.64
N LYS A 15 -24.40 -22.03 20.59
CA LYS A 15 -25.14 -22.67 19.47
C LYS A 15 -24.71 -22.14 18.09
N ALA A 16 -24.30 -20.89 18.02
CA ALA A 16 -23.82 -20.24 16.80
C ALA A 16 -22.56 -20.90 16.20
N GLU A 17 -21.86 -21.72 16.99
CA GLU A 17 -20.68 -22.49 16.62
C GLU A 17 -20.99 -24.00 16.61
N GLN A 18 -22.24 -24.37 16.33
CA GLN A 18 -22.67 -25.77 16.26
C GLN A 18 -23.48 -26.04 14.98
N VAL A 19 -23.36 -27.28 14.48
CA VAL A 19 -24.23 -27.81 13.42
C VAL A 19 -25.38 -28.55 14.07
N LEU A 20 -26.62 -28.16 13.75
CA LEU A 20 -27.80 -28.92 14.12
C LEU A 20 -28.08 -29.98 13.06
N VAL A 21 -27.94 -31.25 13.44
CA VAL A 21 -28.30 -32.39 12.60
C VAL A 21 -29.70 -32.86 12.97
N LEU A 22 -30.60 -32.90 11.97
CA LEU A 22 -31.99 -33.27 12.12
C LEU A 22 -32.21 -34.73 11.67
N PRO A 23 -33.01 -35.53 12.41
CA PRO A 23 -33.30 -36.90 12.02
C PRO A 23 -34.04 -37.00 10.67
N GLY A 24 -33.58 -37.91 9.79
CA GLY A 24 -34.17 -38.09 8.46
C GLY A 24 -35.65 -38.44 8.47
N HIS A 25 -36.16 -39.15 9.48
CA HIS A 25 -37.56 -39.58 9.57
C HIS A 25 -38.56 -38.41 9.76
N LEU A 26 -38.05 -37.20 10.03
CA LEU A 26 -38.84 -35.98 10.08
C LEU A 26 -39.13 -35.39 8.69
N PHE A 27 -38.45 -35.88 7.65
CA PHE A 27 -38.54 -35.35 6.29
C PHE A 27 -39.38 -36.26 5.39
N PHE A 28 -40.09 -35.63 4.46
CA PHE A 28 -40.49 -36.22 3.20
C PHE A 28 -39.26 -36.16 2.28
N ILE A 29 -38.91 -37.28 1.63
CA ILE A 29 -37.69 -37.41 0.83
C ILE A 29 -38.03 -38.12 -0.48
N GLU A 30 -37.65 -37.54 -1.61
CA GLU A 30 -37.90 -38.09 -2.94
C GLU A 30 -36.72 -37.85 -3.88
N SER A 31 -36.50 -38.78 -4.81
CA SER A 31 -35.47 -38.68 -5.85
C SER A 31 -36.10 -38.31 -7.18
N ILE A 32 -35.54 -37.31 -7.85
CA ILE A 32 -36.07 -36.77 -9.11
C ILE A 32 -34.98 -36.79 -10.17
N GLU A 33 -35.30 -37.31 -11.34
CA GLU A 33 -34.40 -37.31 -12.50
C GLU A 33 -34.23 -35.89 -13.06
N ILE A 34 -32.98 -35.55 -13.37
CA ILE A 34 -32.62 -34.24 -13.92
C ILE A 34 -32.68 -34.33 -15.44
N PRO A 35 -33.40 -33.43 -16.13
CA PRO A 35 -33.39 -33.39 -17.58
C PRO A 35 -31.99 -33.09 -18.14
N ASP A 36 -31.54 -33.85 -19.14
CA ASP A 36 -30.19 -33.73 -19.74
C ASP A 36 -29.84 -32.32 -20.28
N ALA A 37 -30.86 -31.51 -20.58
CA ALA A 37 -30.70 -30.16 -21.15
C ALA A 37 -30.61 -29.04 -20.08
N LEU A 38 -30.74 -29.36 -18.80
CA LEU A 38 -30.81 -28.36 -17.72
C LEU A 38 -29.41 -27.86 -17.35
N ASP A 39 -29.23 -26.54 -17.27
CA ASP A 39 -27.96 -25.95 -16.81
C ASP A 39 -27.79 -26.15 -15.30
N ALA A 40 -26.55 -26.36 -14.85
CA ALA A 40 -26.20 -26.39 -13.44
C ALA A 40 -26.62 -25.14 -12.65
N THR A 41 -26.79 -23.98 -13.30
CA THR A 41 -27.32 -22.77 -12.66
C THR A 41 -28.82 -22.82 -12.40
N GLU A 42 -29.56 -23.58 -13.19
CA GLU A 42 -31.03 -23.69 -13.13
C GLU A 42 -31.50 -24.80 -12.18
N ILE A 43 -30.59 -25.62 -11.66
CA ILE A 43 -30.88 -26.73 -10.75
C ILE A 43 -31.65 -26.28 -9.51
N ALA A 44 -31.33 -25.11 -8.96
CA ALA A 44 -32.02 -24.60 -7.77
C ALA A 44 -33.50 -24.30 -8.08
N ASP A 45 -33.78 -23.64 -9.20
CA ASP A 45 -35.14 -23.30 -9.62
C ASP A 45 -35.92 -24.57 -10.00
N PHE A 46 -35.25 -25.52 -10.67
CA PHE A 46 -35.84 -26.83 -10.99
C PHE A 46 -36.18 -27.62 -9.72
N ALA A 47 -35.31 -27.62 -8.71
CA ALA A 47 -35.57 -28.28 -7.43
C ALA A 47 -36.78 -27.65 -6.71
N GLU A 48 -36.90 -26.33 -6.73
CA GLU A 48 -38.03 -25.60 -6.14
C GLU A 48 -39.37 -25.94 -6.83
N LEU A 49 -39.41 -25.83 -8.16
CA LEU A 49 -40.60 -26.16 -8.96
C LEU A 49 -41.01 -27.62 -8.81
N SER A 50 -40.02 -28.52 -8.79
CA SER A 50 -40.27 -29.94 -8.60
C SER A 50 -40.82 -30.21 -7.21
N LEU A 51 -40.26 -29.58 -6.17
CA LEU A 51 -40.77 -29.70 -4.80
C LEU A 51 -42.21 -29.20 -4.70
N GLU A 52 -42.51 -28.03 -5.27
CA GLU A 52 -43.87 -27.46 -5.26
C GLU A 52 -44.90 -28.43 -5.87
N SER A 53 -44.50 -29.19 -6.90
CA SER A 53 -45.36 -30.17 -7.55
C SER A 53 -45.59 -31.45 -6.73
N ILE A 54 -44.63 -31.89 -5.91
CA ILE A 54 -44.70 -33.18 -5.20
C ILE A 54 -44.92 -33.05 -3.70
N ALA A 55 -44.69 -31.86 -3.13
CA ALA A 55 -44.72 -31.67 -1.70
C ALA A 55 -46.15 -31.84 -1.13
N PRO A 56 -46.28 -32.45 0.06
CA PRO A 56 -47.58 -32.63 0.69
C PRO A 56 -48.20 -31.33 1.23
N PHE A 57 -47.41 -30.25 1.31
CA PHE A 57 -47.82 -28.95 1.84
C PHE A 57 -47.23 -27.82 0.97
N PRO A 58 -47.79 -26.60 1.03
CA PRO A 58 -47.23 -25.43 0.36
C PRO A 58 -45.78 -25.17 0.79
N ILE A 59 -44.93 -24.81 -0.17
CA ILE A 59 -43.48 -24.67 0.04
C ILE A 59 -43.13 -23.61 1.10
N GLU A 60 -43.96 -22.60 1.29
CA GLU A 60 -43.78 -21.54 2.28
C GLU A 60 -43.93 -22.03 3.72
N GLN A 61 -44.61 -23.16 3.93
CA GLN A 61 -44.78 -23.82 5.22
C GLN A 61 -43.70 -24.86 5.51
N LEU A 62 -42.83 -25.12 4.53
CA LEU A 62 -41.80 -26.14 4.59
C LEU A 62 -40.43 -25.53 4.90
N ASN A 63 -39.62 -26.36 5.56
CA ASN A 63 -38.17 -26.25 5.60
C ASN A 63 -37.64 -27.33 4.67
N TRP A 64 -36.89 -26.95 3.65
CA TRP A 64 -36.52 -27.83 2.56
C TRP A 64 -35.11 -27.57 2.04
N GLY A 65 -34.55 -28.58 1.38
CA GLY A 65 -33.26 -28.53 0.72
C GLY A 65 -33.16 -29.63 -0.32
N TYR A 66 -32.01 -29.72 -0.95
CA TYR A 66 -31.76 -30.77 -1.94
C TYR A 66 -30.29 -31.19 -1.97
N LEU A 67 -30.05 -32.46 -2.33
CA LEU A 67 -28.72 -32.98 -2.66
C LEU A 67 -28.56 -33.03 -4.17
N TYR A 68 -27.46 -32.46 -4.66
CA TYR A 68 -27.10 -32.46 -6.07
C TYR A 68 -25.60 -32.56 -6.25
N HIS A 69 -25.17 -33.28 -7.28
CA HIS A 69 -23.81 -33.32 -7.77
C HIS A 69 -23.81 -33.21 -9.29
N GLN A 70 -22.82 -32.53 -9.89
CA GLN A 70 -22.78 -32.25 -11.33
C GLN A 70 -22.80 -33.49 -12.22
N GLU A 71 -22.30 -34.61 -11.71
CA GLU A 71 -22.24 -35.89 -12.42
C GLU A 71 -23.45 -36.80 -12.12
N ALA A 72 -24.38 -36.36 -11.26
CA ALA A 72 -25.56 -37.14 -10.91
C ALA A 72 -26.69 -36.90 -11.91
N ALA A 73 -27.33 -37.97 -12.37
CA ALA A 73 -28.50 -37.92 -13.24
C ALA A 73 -29.80 -37.61 -12.48
N SER A 74 -29.74 -37.55 -11.15
CA SER A 74 -30.87 -37.26 -10.28
C SER A 74 -30.47 -36.26 -9.20
N LEU A 75 -31.47 -35.66 -8.58
CA LEU A 75 -31.35 -34.90 -7.34
C LEU A 75 -32.21 -35.56 -6.26
N LEU A 76 -31.83 -35.37 -4.99
CA LEU A 76 -32.65 -35.81 -3.86
C LEU A 76 -33.29 -34.59 -3.20
N LEU A 77 -34.62 -34.47 -3.29
CA LEU A 77 -35.38 -33.45 -2.58
C LEU A 77 -35.78 -33.94 -1.20
N TYR A 78 -35.81 -33.01 -0.25
CA TYR A 78 -36.37 -33.28 1.04
C TYR A 78 -37.01 -32.04 1.65
N ALA A 79 -38.10 -32.26 2.37
CA ALA A 79 -38.84 -31.19 3.03
C ALA A 79 -39.48 -31.67 4.32
N THR A 80 -39.64 -30.77 5.28
CA THR A 80 -40.36 -31.01 6.53
C THR A 80 -41.21 -29.81 6.89
N HIS A 81 -42.39 -30.06 7.45
CA HIS A 81 -43.28 -28.99 7.89
C HIS A 81 -42.68 -28.27 9.10
N ARG A 82 -42.69 -26.93 9.10
CA ARG A 82 -42.07 -26.11 10.15
C ARG A 82 -42.54 -26.46 11.56
N ASP A 83 -43.83 -26.71 11.72
CA ASP A 83 -44.38 -27.03 13.05
C ASP A 83 -44.04 -28.45 13.50
N ARG A 84 -43.74 -29.37 12.58
CA ARG A 84 -43.27 -30.72 12.94
C ARG A 84 -41.96 -30.63 13.71
N LEU A 85 -41.00 -29.85 13.20
CA LEU A 85 -39.71 -29.61 13.85
C LEU A 85 -39.88 -28.98 15.24
N LYS A 86 -40.72 -27.94 15.36
CA LYS A 86 -41.01 -27.29 16.64
C LYS A 86 -41.60 -28.26 17.66
N ASN A 87 -42.57 -29.07 17.25
CA ASN A 87 -43.24 -30.04 18.11
C ASN A 87 -42.30 -31.15 18.59
N THR A 88 -41.25 -31.46 17.82
CA THR A 88 -40.18 -32.38 18.20
C THR A 88 -39.03 -31.73 18.98
N GLY A 89 -39.16 -30.45 19.35
CA GLY A 89 -38.17 -29.72 20.17
C GLY A 89 -37.18 -28.85 19.41
N TYR A 90 -37.25 -28.78 18.08
CA TYR A 90 -36.38 -27.96 17.24
C TYR A 90 -37.04 -26.62 16.90
N SER A 91 -37.01 -25.68 17.86
CA SER A 91 -37.68 -24.38 17.73
C SER A 91 -36.76 -23.23 17.28
N ASP A 92 -35.46 -23.29 17.60
CA ASP A 92 -34.50 -22.20 17.40
C ASP A 92 -33.44 -22.54 16.35
N LEU A 93 -33.87 -22.77 15.11
CA LEU A 93 -33.00 -23.18 14.00
C LEU A 93 -32.00 -22.08 13.59
N HIS A 94 -32.35 -20.82 13.80
CA HIS A 94 -31.52 -19.68 13.40
C HIS A 94 -30.30 -19.47 14.30
N ALA A 95 -30.32 -20.03 15.52
CA ALA A 95 -29.19 -19.95 16.45
C ALA A 95 -27.99 -20.84 16.08
N TYR A 96 -28.14 -21.76 15.12
CA TYR A 96 -27.09 -22.70 14.72
C TYR A 96 -26.30 -22.20 13.50
N ALA A 97 -25.03 -22.62 13.39
CA ALA A 97 -24.20 -22.30 12.22
C ALA A 97 -24.82 -22.88 10.94
N TRP A 98 -25.26 -24.14 11.03
CA TRP A 98 -25.87 -24.92 9.95
C TRP A 98 -26.99 -25.79 10.49
N VAL A 99 -28.04 -26.01 9.69
CA VAL A 99 -29.15 -26.91 10.04
C VAL A 99 -29.37 -27.87 8.88
N LEU A 100 -28.98 -29.13 9.07
CA LEU A 100 -28.91 -30.14 8.02
C LEU A 100 -29.66 -31.41 8.44
N PRO A 101 -30.28 -32.15 7.53
CA PRO A 101 -30.65 -33.54 7.79
C PRO A 101 -29.40 -34.41 7.99
N ASP A 102 -29.52 -35.47 8.77
CA ASP A 102 -28.45 -36.45 9.01
C ASP A 102 -27.91 -37.06 7.71
N PHE A 103 -28.77 -37.51 6.81
CA PHE A 103 -28.36 -38.08 5.54
C PHE A 103 -27.62 -37.09 4.62
N ALA A 104 -27.89 -35.78 4.77
CA ALA A 104 -27.22 -34.75 3.97
C ALA A 104 -25.76 -34.56 4.37
N THR A 105 -25.36 -34.97 5.58
CA THR A 105 -23.96 -34.94 6.02
C THR A 105 -23.07 -35.89 5.20
N LEU A 106 -23.66 -36.96 4.63
CA LEU A 106 -22.99 -37.92 3.74
C LEU A 106 -22.92 -37.46 2.28
N ALA A 107 -23.34 -36.23 1.96
CA ALA A 107 -23.20 -35.69 0.61
C ALA A 107 -21.71 -35.62 0.23
N GLY A 108 -21.36 -36.21 -0.91
CA GLY A 108 -19.98 -36.36 -1.36
C GLY A 108 -19.39 -37.75 -1.14
N ALA A 109 -20.03 -38.58 -0.30
CA ALA A 109 -19.65 -39.97 -0.11
C ALA A 109 -19.74 -40.74 -1.44
N CYS A 110 -18.71 -41.52 -1.77
CA CYS A 110 -18.63 -42.22 -3.05
C CYS A 110 -18.13 -43.65 -2.87
N PHE A 111 -18.77 -44.59 -3.55
CA PHE A 111 -18.48 -46.02 -3.41
C PHE A 111 -18.18 -46.67 -4.77
N PRO A 112 -17.29 -47.68 -4.81
CA PRO A 112 -16.89 -48.35 -6.05
C PRO A 112 -17.96 -49.30 -6.62
N ASP A 113 -18.91 -49.75 -5.79
CA ASP A 113 -20.05 -50.57 -6.16
C ASP A 113 -21.34 -50.01 -5.54
N ASP A 114 -22.48 -50.53 -5.96
CA ASP A 114 -23.77 -50.20 -5.34
C ASP A 114 -23.71 -50.54 -3.85
N THR A 115 -23.99 -49.56 -3.00
CA THR A 115 -23.71 -49.64 -1.56
C THR A 115 -24.91 -49.18 -0.76
N GLN A 116 -25.30 -49.99 0.21
CA GLN A 116 -26.24 -49.63 1.25
C GLN A 116 -25.48 -49.13 2.47
N VAL A 117 -25.69 -47.87 2.84
CA VAL A 117 -25.11 -47.27 4.04
C VAL A 117 -26.16 -47.21 5.13
N VAL A 118 -25.85 -47.78 6.30
CA VAL A 118 -26.66 -47.69 7.50
C VAL A 118 -26.00 -46.69 8.44
N LEU A 119 -26.57 -45.49 8.53
CA LEU A 119 -26.15 -44.46 9.48
C LEU A 119 -26.86 -44.70 10.82
N GLN A 120 -26.08 -45.11 11.82
CA GLN A 120 -26.56 -45.38 13.17
C GLN A 120 -26.38 -44.14 14.06
N ASN A 121 -27.49 -43.62 14.56
CA ASN A 121 -27.51 -42.63 15.63
C ASN A 121 -28.03 -43.28 16.92
N SER A 122 -27.97 -42.57 18.05
CA SER A 122 -28.45 -43.08 19.33
C SER A 122 -29.96 -43.35 19.34
N ASP A 123 -30.74 -42.49 18.66
CA ASP A 123 -32.20 -42.45 18.80
C ASP A 123 -32.94 -42.83 17.50
N TYR A 124 -32.22 -43.01 16.39
CA TYR A 124 -32.79 -43.30 15.08
C TYR A 124 -31.76 -43.97 14.16
N LEU A 125 -32.27 -44.61 13.11
CA LEU A 125 -31.48 -45.25 12.07
C LEU A 125 -31.84 -44.63 10.72
N THR A 126 -30.85 -44.41 9.87
CA THR A 126 -31.06 -43.94 8.50
C THR A 126 -30.35 -44.86 7.52
N LEU A 127 -31.11 -45.39 6.57
CA LEU A 127 -30.67 -46.25 5.48
C LEU A 127 -30.54 -45.41 4.22
N LEU A 128 -29.38 -45.44 3.59
CA LEU A 128 -29.10 -44.74 2.35
C LEU A 128 -28.64 -45.73 1.29
N ASN A 129 -29.20 -45.65 0.10
CA ASN A 129 -28.77 -46.46 -1.04
C ASN A 129 -27.97 -45.59 -2.01
N PHE A 130 -26.74 -45.96 -2.30
CA PHE A 130 -25.86 -45.32 -3.27
C PHE A 130 -25.69 -46.21 -4.50
N ASP A 131 -25.92 -45.63 -5.68
CA ASP A 131 -25.48 -46.26 -6.93
C ASP A 131 -23.96 -46.11 -7.06
N LYS A 132 -23.31 -47.06 -7.74
CA LYS A 132 -21.87 -47.04 -8.02
C LYS A 132 -21.40 -45.69 -8.55
N GLY A 133 -20.38 -45.13 -7.90
CA GLY A 133 -19.75 -43.87 -8.30
C GLY A 133 -20.59 -42.61 -8.04
N SER A 134 -21.84 -42.74 -7.56
CA SER A 134 -22.65 -41.59 -7.18
C SER A 134 -22.13 -40.94 -5.91
N ARG A 135 -22.24 -39.61 -5.83
CA ARG A 135 -21.90 -38.79 -4.66
C ARG A 135 -23.10 -38.37 -3.83
N ILE A 136 -24.28 -38.77 -4.27
CA ILE A 136 -25.54 -38.54 -3.56
C ILE A 136 -26.29 -39.87 -3.43
N PRO A 137 -27.03 -40.07 -2.33
CA PRO A 137 -27.88 -41.23 -2.19
C PRO A 137 -29.07 -41.16 -3.15
N LYS A 138 -29.40 -42.30 -3.75
CA LYS A 138 -30.57 -42.48 -4.63
C LYS A 138 -31.87 -42.57 -3.84
N ALA A 139 -31.82 -43.21 -2.68
CA ALA A 139 -32.96 -43.37 -1.79
C ALA A 139 -32.50 -43.26 -0.34
N VAL A 140 -33.35 -42.67 0.50
CA VAL A 140 -33.10 -42.50 1.93
C VAL A 140 -34.36 -42.89 2.70
N HIS A 141 -34.20 -43.76 3.69
CA HIS A 141 -35.27 -44.16 4.58
C HIS A 141 -34.77 -44.09 6.01
N SER A 142 -35.52 -43.44 6.88
CA SER A 142 -35.13 -43.25 8.27
C SER A 142 -36.29 -43.61 9.19
N ALA A 143 -35.97 -44.21 10.33
CA ALA A 143 -36.95 -44.57 11.35
C ALA A 143 -36.38 -44.29 12.76
N PRO A 144 -37.24 -43.91 13.72
CA PRO A 144 -36.84 -43.82 15.12
C PRO A 144 -36.48 -45.21 15.65
N LEU A 145 -35.48 -45.26 16.53
CA LEU A 145 -35.04 -46.49 17.18
C LEU A 145 -35.81 -46.66 18.49
N ALA A 146 -36.60 -47.73 18.60
CA ALA A 146 -37.14 -48.16 19.89
C ALA A 146 -36.02 -48.81 20.73
N GLU A 147 -36.07 -48.70 22.05
CA GLU A 147 -35.01 -49.18 22.95
C GLU A 147 -34.51 -50.60 22.61
N GLY A 148 -33.26 -50.70 22.13
CA GLY A 148 -32.48 -51.93 22.12
C GLY A 148 -32.57 -52.86 20.91
N ASP A 149 -33.26 -52.50 19.81
CA ASP A 149 -33.41 -53.41 18.66
C ASP A 149 -33.03 -52.79 17.30
N THR A 150 -31.74 -52.47 17.14
CA THR A 150 -31.15 -51.96 15.89
C THR A 150 -31.34 -52.94 14.73
N GLU A 151 -31.24 -54.24 14.97
CA GLU A 151 -31.30 -55.25 13.92
C GLU A 151 -32.72 -55.41 13.37
N THR A 152 -33.75 -55.40 14.23
CA THR A 152 -35.15 -55.43 13.78
C THR A 152 -35.55 -54.13 13.11
N ALA A 153 -35.11 -52.97 13.63
CA ALA A 153 -35.35 -51.69 12.98
C ALA A 153 -34.71 -51.63 11.59
N LEU A 154 -33.48 -52.14 11.45
CA LEU A 154 -32.79 -52.25 10.16
C LEU A 154 -33.54 -53.18 9.20
N LYS A 155 -33.97 -54.36 9.64
CA LYS A 155 -34.75 -55.30 8.81
C LYS A 155 -36.07 -54.67 8.34
N ALA A 156 -36.75 -53.93 9.20
CA ALA A 156 -37.98 -53.22 8.84
C ALA A 156 -37.72 -52.13 7.80
N LEU A 157 -36.64 -51.34 7.97
CA LEU A 157 -36.24 -50.33 6.99
C LEU A 157 -35.83 -50.93 5.65
N GLN A 158 -35.05 -52.01 5.66
CA GLN A 158 -34.66 -52.73 4.43
C GLN A 158 -35.87 -53.33 3.70
N ALA A 159 -36.89 -53.79 4.44
CA ALA A 159 -38.12 -54.30 3.85
C ALA A 159 -39.00 -53.21 3.23
N ALA A 160 -38.92 -51.97 3.75
CA ALA A 160 -39.64 -50.81 3.23
C ALA A 160 -38.89 -50.09 2.09
N ALA A 161 -37.57 -50.28 2.01
CA ALA A 161 -36.71 -49.65 1.01
C ALA A 161 -36.76 -50.38 -0.35
N PRO A 162 -36.49 -49.67 -1.47
CA PRO A 162 -36.21 -50.31 -2.74
C PRO A 162 -35.06 -51.32 -2.60
N GLN A 163 -35.29 -52.54 -3.08
CA GLN A 163 -34.28 -53.59 -3.03
C GLN A 163 -33.11 -53.24 -3.95
N LEU A 164 -31.90 -53.20 -3.37
CA LEU A 164 -30.64 -53.15 -4.11
C LEU A 164 -30.33 -54.51 -4.73
N PRO A 165 -29.48 -54.56 -5.78
CA PRO A 165 -29.02 -55.83 -6.33
C PRO A 165 -28.30 -56.65 -5.26
N ALA A 166 -28.38 -57.99 -5.35
CA ALA A 166 -27.79 -58.90 -4.36
C ALA A 166 -26.25 -58.80 -4.25
N SER A 167 -25.60 -58.13 -5.20
CA SER A 167 -24.17 -57.80 -5.18
C SER A 167 -23.81 -56.56 -4.36
N ALA A 168 -24.81 -55.81 -3.89
CA ALA A 168 -24.58 -54.57 -3.16
C ALA A 168 -23.90 -54.84 -1.81
N GLN A 169 -22.95 -53.98 -1.47
CA GLN A 169 -22.28 -54.02 -0.16
C GLN A 169 -23.14 -53.31 0.88
N THR A 170 -23.10 -53.77 2.13
CA THR A 170 -23.71 -53.06 3.26
C THR A 170 -22.60 -52.53 4.14
N LEU A 171 -22.63 -51.22 4.39
CA LEU A 171 -21.69 -50.52 5.25
C LEU A 171 -22.48 -49.91 6.41
N GLN A 172 -22.08 -50.21 7.64
CA GLN A 172 -22.70 -49.62 8.83
C GLN A 172 -21.74 -48.61 9.45
N ILE A 173 -22.21 -47.39 9.67
CA ILE A 173 -21.38 -46.27 10.15
C ILE A 173 -22.06 -45.49 11.26
N ARG A 174 -21.25 -44.80 12.06
CA ARG A 174 -21.69 -43.87 13.11
C ARG A 174 -21.05 -42.50 12.88
N PRO A 175 -21.78 -41.40 13.09
CA PRO A 175 -21.19 -40.08 13.01
C PRO A 175 -20.28 -39.84 14.22
N ALA A 176 -19.10 -39.27 13.96
CA ALA A 176 -18.21 -38.74 14.99
C ALA A 176 -18.57 -37.27 15.30
N PRO A 177 -18.02 -36.68 16.38
CA PRO A 177 -18.25 -35.27 16.69
C PRO A 177 -17.91 -34.34 15.52
N ILE A 178 -18.78 -33.35 15.26
CA ILE A 178 -18.62 -32.42 14.14
C ILE A 178 -17.67 -31.30 14.54
N GLU A 179 -16.59 -31.14 13.79
CA GLU A 179 -15.64 -30.04 13.96
C GLU A 179 -15.92 -28.93 12.96
N LEU A 180 -15.90 -27.67 13.43
CA LEU A 180 -16.05 -26.47 12.60
C LEU A 180 -14.68 -25.80 12.44
N SER A 181 -14.36 -25.43 11.21
CA SER A 181 -13.21 -24.57 10.91
C SER A 181 -13.40 -23.15 11.47
N GLU A 182 -12.33 -22.34 11.47
CA GLU A 182 -12.41 -20.91 11.83
C GLU A 182 -13.42 -20.11 10.99
N GLN A 183 -13.74 -20.59 9.78
CA GLN A 183 -14.73 -19.99 8.90
C GLN A 183 -16.15 -20.51 9.16
N GLY A 184 -16.34 -21.35 10.18
CA GLY A 184 -17.62 -21.99 10.50
C GLY A 184 -18.04 -23.05 9.49
N ILE A 185 -17.12 -23.62 8.71
CA ILE A 185 -17.40 -24.71 7.76
C ILE A 185 -17.17 -26.06 8.48
N PRO A 186 -18.16 -26.96 8.55
CA PRO A 186 -18.03 -28.25 9.22
C PRO A 186 -17.26 -29.27 8.39
N THR A 187 -16.58 -30.19 9.08
CA THR A 187 -16.11 -31.46 8.54
C THR A 187 -16.89 -32.59 9.19
N PHE A 188 -17.51 -33.45 8.38
CA PHE A 188 -18.26 -34.60 8.86
C PHE A 188 -17.36 -35.82 8.87
N GLN A 189 -17.17 -36.40 10.05
CA GLN A 189 -16.36 -37.59 10.25
C GLN A 189 -17.25 -38.77 10.63
N TYR A 190 -16.89 -39.96 10.17
CA TYR A 190 -17.63 -41.20 10.42
C TYR A 190 -16.70 -42.34 10.79
N GLU A 191 -17.21 -43.20 11.66
CA GLU A 191 -16.53 -44.41 12.10
C GLU A 191 -17.34 -45.63 11.67
N ALA A 192 -16.65 -46.71 11.28
CA ALA A 192 -17.31 -47.97 11.00
C ALA A 192 -17.98 -48.51 12.28
N ALA A 193 -19.22 -48.96 12.16
CA ALA A 193 -19.97 -49.50 13.29
C ALA A 193 -19.39 -50.83 13.78
N ASP A 194 -18.80 -51.60 12.85
CA ASP A 194 -18.12 -52.86 13.08
C ASP A 194 -16.62 -52.72 12.76
N THR A 195 -15.75 -53.26 13.61
CA THR A 195 -14.28 -53.08 13.53
C THR A 195 -13.61 -53.96 12.45
N SER A 196 -14.32 -54.26 11.36
CA SER A 196 -13.77 -55.01 10.23
C SER A 196 -12.88 -54.09 9.39
N THR A 197 -11.58 -54.36 9.37
CA THR A 197 -10.59 -53.56 8.64
C THR A 197 -10.82 -53.47 7.13
N LYS A 198 -11.65 -54.35 6.54
CA LYS A 198 -12.00 -54.30 5.12
C LYS A 198 -12.99 -53.18 4.77
N GLU A 199 -13.78 -52.71 5.74
CA GLU A 199 -14.78 -51.66 5.52
C GLU A 199 -14.16 -50.25 5.54
N LEU A 200 -13.04 -50.09 6.26
CA LEU A 200 -12.35 -48.80 6.40
C LEU A 200 -11.79 -48.30 5.05
N ASP A 201 -11.24 -49.17 4.21
CA ASP A 201 -10.69 -48.77 2.89
C ASP A 201 -11.74 -48.77 1.76
N TYR A 202 -13.02 -48.99 2.07
CA TYR A 202 -14.08 -49.12 1.06
C TYR A 202 -14.74 -47.78 0.73
N GLY A 203 -14.34 -47.17 -0.38
CA GLY A 203 -14.92 -45.90 -0.84
C GLY A 203 -14.41 -44.67 -0.08
N ALA A 204 -14.96 -43.51 -0.41
CA ALA A 204 -14.59 -42.22 0.20
C ALA A 204 -15.77 -41.68 1.00
N TRP A 205 -15.81 -41.96 2.30
CA TRP A 205 -16.92 -41.58 3.19
C TRP A 205 -16.49 -41.17 4.60
N GLN A 206 -15.26 -41.51 5.03
CA GLN A 206 -14.81 -41.32 6.42
C GLN A 206 -14.74 -39.85 6.86
N ALA A 207 -14.30 -38.95 5.96
CA ALA A 207 -14.17 -37.53 6.23
C ALA A 207 -14.67 -36.74 5.01
N LEU A 208 -15.74 -35.98 5.20
CA LEU A 208 -16.39 -35.20 4.16
C LEU A 208 -16.35 -33.72 4.54
N SER A 209 -15.71 -32.93 3.68
CA SER A 209 -15.57 -31.48 3.84
C SER A 209 -16.32 -30.77 2.70
N PRO A 210 -17.63 -30.51 2.86
CA PRO A 210 -18.40 -29.83 1.83
C PRO A 210 -17.96 -28.37 1.68
N THR A 211 -18.14 -27.84 0.48
CA THR A 211 -17.97 -26.41 0.23
C THR A 211 -19.09 -25.59 0.86
N GLU A 212 -18.85 -24.31 1.13
CA GLU A 212 -19.90 -23.40 1.65
C GLU A 212 -21.11 -23.34 0.70
N LYS A 213 -20.88 -23.39 -0.61
CA LYS A 213 -21.96 -23.43 -1.61
C LYS A 213 -22.85 -24.66 -1.42
N GLN A 214 -22.26 -25.84 -1.23
CA GLN A 214 -23.00 -27.08 -0.99
C GLN A 214 -23.76 -27.03 0.33
N LEU A 215 -23.13 -26.53 1.40
CA LEU A 215 -23.78 -26.39 2.71
C LEU A 215 -25.03 -25.54 2.64
N TRP A 216 -25.00 -24.44 1.88
CA TRP A 216 -26.19 -23.62 1.72
C TRP A 216 -27.30 -24.27 0.86
N GLN A 217 -26.95 -25.19 -0.04
CA GLN A 217 -27.93 -25.98 -0.79
C GLN A 217 -28.62 -26.99 0.13
N VAL A 218 -27.86 -27.63 1.02
CA VAL A 218 -28.38 -28.69 1.87
C VAL A 218 -29.06 -28.19 3.15
N ASP A 219 -28.78 -26.97 3.58
CA ASP A 219 -29.39 -26.34 4.75
C ASP A 219 -30.91 -26.19 4.58
N VAL A 220 -31.70 -26.53 5.60
CA VAL A 220 -33.17 -26.59 5.48
C VAL A 220 -33.88 -25.29 5.82
N ARG A 221 -33.16 -24.26 6.26
CA ARG A 221 -33.76 -22.98 6.67
C ARG A 221 -34.31 -22.21 5.47
N SER A 222 -35.18 -21.23 5.72
CA SER A 222 -35.83 -20.44 4.67
C SER A 222 -34.83 -19.70 3.77
N LEU A 223 -35.20 -19.51 2.49
CA LEU A 223 -34.40 -18.76 1.52
C LEU A 223 -34.11 -17.33 1.99
N ASP A 224 -35.09 -16.65 2.58
CA ASP A 224 -34.93 -15.31 3.16
C ASP A 224 -33.80 -15.29 4.19
N PHE A 225 -33.80 -16.25 5.12
CA PHE A 225 -32.76 -16.36 6.13
C PHE A 225 -31.38 -16.64 5.52
N LYS A 226 -31.29 -17.60 4.58
CA LYS A 226 -30.04 -17.91 3.89
C LYS A 226 -29.48 -16.66 3.18
N SER A 227 -30.34 -15.88 2.53
CA SER A 227 -29.93 -14.65 1.84
C SER A 227 -29.40 -13.59 2.80
N SER A 228 -30.08 -13.36 3.93
CA SER A 228 -29.66 -12.40 4.95
C SER A 228 -28.35 -12.82 5.61
N GLU A 229 -28.21 -14.11 5.93
CA GLU A 229 -27.04 -14.65 6.62
C GLU A 229 -25.81 -14.66 5.70
N ARG A 230 -25.95 -15.07 4.45
CA ARG A 230 -24.87 -14.96 3.45
C ARG A 230 -24.40 -13.52 3.28
N ASN A 231 -25.34 -12.57 3.21
CA ASN A 231 -25.00 -11.16 3.08
C ASN A 231 -24.29 -10.66 4.36
N ALA A 232 -24.79 -11.01 5.54
CA ALA A 232 -24.18 -10.67 6.82
C ALA A 232 -22.73 -11.20 6.90
N ARG A 233 -22.52 -12.49 6.62
CA ARG A 233 -21.18 -13.11 6.59
C ARG A 233 -20.25 -12.41 5.60
N ARG A 234 -20.74 -12.08 4.40
CA ARG A 234 -19.96 -11.33 3.40
C ARG A 234 -19.61 -9.93 3.88
N THR A 235 -20.56 -9.19 4.45
CA THR A 235 -20.31 -7.83 4.96
C THR A 235 -19.35 -7.83 6.13
N SER A 236 -19.46 -8.79 7.05
CA SER A 236 -18.55 -8.95 8.17
C SER A 236 -17.14 -9.28 7.71
N ALA A 237 -16.99 -10.20 6.74
CA ALA A 237 -15.68 -10.53 6.17
C ALA A 237 -15.06 -9.32 5.45
N LEU A 238 -15.85 -8.55 4.69
CA LEU A 238 -15.41 -7.32 4.05
C LEU A 238 -14.99 -6.26 5.08
N LEU A 239 -15.79 -6.05 6.13
CA LEU A 239 -15.50 -5.10 7.18
C LEU A 239 -14.23 -5.47 7.95
N GLY A 240 -14.04 -6.76 8.26
CA GLY A 240 -12.81 -7.28 8.86
C GLY A 240 -11.58 -7.01 7.98
N ARG A 241 -11.67 -7.25 6.67
CA ARG A 241 -10.58 -6.93 5.72
C ARG A 241 -10.29 -5.42 5.66
N ILE A 242 -11.33 -4.59 5.56
CA ILE A 242 -11.17 -3.12 5.53
C ILE A 242 -10.55 -2.62 6.83
N THR A 243 -10.96 -3.17 7.98
CA THR A 243 -10.41 -2.81 9.30
C THR A 243 -8.94 -3.23 9.41
N GLY A 244 -8.58 -4.41 8.90
CA GLY A 244 -7.19 -4.85 8.79
C GLY A 244 -6.33 -3.89 7.95
N TRP A 245 -6.81 -3.50 6.77
CA TRP A 245 -6.13 -2.51 5.93
C TRP A 245 -6.04 -1.13 6.59
N ALA A 246 -7.11 -0.69 7.27
CA ALA A 246 -7.13 0.56 8.00
C ALA A 246 -6.10 0.56 9.15
N ALA A 247 -5.93 -0.55 9.86
CA ALA A 247 -4.91 -0.70 10.89
C ALA A 247 -3.49 -0.60 10.31
N ILE A 248 -3.22 -1.26 9.18
CA ILE A 248 -1.93 -1.17 8.48
C ILE A 248 -1.67 0.27 8.03
N PHE A 249 -2.67 0.94 7.46
CA PHE A 249 -2.54 2.33 7.03
C PHE A 249 -2.32 3.29 8.21
N ALA A 250 -2.99 3.07 9.34
CA ALA A 250 -2.78 3.84 10.56
C ALA A 250 -1.34 3.67 11.07
N LEU A 251 -0.79 2.44 11.06
CA LEU A 251 0.61 2.21 11.41
C LEU A 251 1.57 2.92 10.45
N LEU A 252 1.26 2.95 9.15
CA LEU A 252 2.05 3.69 8.17
C LEU A 252 2.04 5.19 8.44
N LEU A 253 0.88 5.77 8.75
CA LEU A 253 0.76 7.19 9.10
C LEU A 253 1.55 7.53 10.37
N ILE A 254 1.48 6.68 11.40
CA ILE A 254 2.29 6.84 12.62
C ILE A 254 3.78 6.79 12.28
N GLY A 255 4.20 5.85 11.42
CA GLY A 255 5.58 5.76 10.95
C GLY A 255 6.03 7.00 10.17
N ALA A 256 5.17 7.55 9.31
CA ALA A 256 5.44 8.78 8.56
C ALA A 256 5.58 9.99 9.50
N GLU A 257 4.72 10.11 10.51
CA GLU A 257 4.81 11.18 11.52
C GLU A 257 6.12 11.12 12.29
N LEU A 258 6.54 9.92 12.73
CA LEU A 258 7.84 9.73 13.39
C LEU A 258 9.01 10.13 12.49
N LEU A 259 8.92 9.82 11.19
CA LEU A 259 9.94 10.18 10.20
C LEU A 259 9.99 11.70 10.01
N LEU A 260 8.84 12.37 9.92
CA LEU A 260 8.76 13.83 9.87
C LEU A 260 9.37 14.48 11.10
N LEU A 261 9.04 14.01 12.31
CA LEU A 261 9.62 14.50 13.56
C LEU A 261 11.14 14.33 13.60
N ALA A 262 11.65 13.17 13.16
CA ALA A 262 13.09 12.92 13.07
C ALA A 262 13.76 13.88 12.06
N SER A 263 13.13 14.12 10.91
CA SER A 263 13.65 15.04 9.89
C SER A 263 13.71 16.49 10.38
N GLN A 264 12.69 16.95 11.11
CA GLN A 264 12.66 18.29 11.70
C GLN A 264 13.73 18.44 12.78
N ALA A 265 13.92 17.42 13.62
CA ALA A 265 14.99 17.41 14.60
C ALA A 265 16.38 17.52 13.93
N TRP A 266 16.59 16.75 12.84
CA TRP A 266 17.82 16.81 12.06
C TRP A 266 18.06 18.19 11.44
N LEU A 267 17.04 18.77 10.79
CA LEU A 267 17.10 20.12 10.23
C LEU A 267 17.47 21.16 11.29
N GLY A 268 16.88 21.08 12.49
CA GLY A 268 17.24 21.95 13.60
C GLY A 268 18.70 21.83 14.06
N THR A 269 19.32 20.66 13.89
CA THR A 269 20.77 20.51 14.16
C THR A 269 21.63 21.19 13.09
N LEU A 270 21.23 21.09 11.81
CA LEU A 270 21.90 21.76 10.71
C LEU A 270 21.79 23.29 10.83
N ASP A 271 20.60 23.81 11.14
CA ASP A 271 20.39 25.26 11.36
C ASP A 271 21.28 25.80 12.48
N ARG A 272 21.44 25.03 13.57
CA ARG A 272 22.36 25.40 14.66
C ARG A 272 23.83 25.42 14.21
N GLN A 273 24.24 24.48 13.36
CA GLN A 273 25.59 24.48 12.80
C GLN A 273 25.80 25.71 11.89
N ILE A 274 24.83 26.02 11.02
CA ILE A 274 24.87 27.19 10.14
C ILE A 274 24.97 28.48 10.96
N GLU A 275 24.14 28.65 11.98
CA GLU A 275 24.16 29.85 12.82
C GLU A 275 25.50 30.00 13.58
N SER A 276 26.09 28.89 14.02
CA SER A 276 27.42 28.92 14.66
C SER A 276 28.53 29.41 13.73
N GLN A 277 28.43 29.08 12.44
CA GLN A 277 29.42 29.44 11.42
C GLN A 277 29.20 30.82 10.81
N ARG A 278 27.98 31.36 10.92
CA ARG A 278 27.57 32.66 10.37
C ARG A 278 28.50 33.79 10.78
N THR A 279 28.86 33.87 12.05
CA THR A 279 29.78 34.89 12.57
C THR A 279 31.15 34.79 11.92
N THR A 280 31.67 33.57 11.76
CA THR A 280 32.95 33.33 11.10
C THR A 280 32.91 33.77 9.63
N VAL A 281 31.84 33.40 8.90
CA VAL A 281 31.66 33.79 7.50
C VAL A 281 31.58 35.31 7.35
N LEU A 282 30.79 35.99 8.19
CA LEU A 282 30.69 37.45 8.18
C LEU A 282 32.05 38.12 8.39
N THR A 283 32.88 37.62 9.33
CA THR A 283 34.23 38.18 9.51
C THR A 283 35.15 37.96 8.32
N ILE A 284 34.96 36.89 7.55
CA ILE A 284 35.73 36.63 6.33
C ILE A 284 35.26 37.56 5.21
N GLU A 285 33.96 37.73 5.03
CA GLU A 285 33.36 38.66 4.06
C GLU A 285 33.79 40.12 4.33
N ASP A 286 33.79 40.55 5.60
CA ASP A 286 34.26 41.88 6.00
C ASP A 286 35.75 42.07 5.67
N LYS A 287 36.59 41.07 5.95
CA LYS A 287 38.03 41.11 5.61
C LYS A 287 38.24 41.21 4.10
N GLN A 288 37.51 40.44 3.30
CA GLN A 288 37.60 40.51 1.83
C GLN A 288 37.12 41.86 1.30
N THR A 289 36.05 42.40 1.86
CA THR A 289 35.52 43.71 1.48
C THR A 289 36.51 44.83 1.80
N LEU A 290 37.15 44.77 2.98
CA LEU A 290 38.21 45.71 3.36
C LEU A 290 39.43 45.58 2.45
N MET A 291 39.84 44.36 2.11
CA MET A 291 40.95 44.11 1.18
C MET A 291 40.68 44.74 -0.18
N ASN A 292 39.49 44.52 -0.75
CA ASN A 292 39.11 45.09 -2.05
C ASN A 292 39.06 46.62 -2.01
N LYS A 293 38.60 47.21 -0.91
CA LYS A 293 38.60 48.67 -0.73
C LYS A 293 40.02 49.23 -0.60
N LEU A 294 40.91 48.53 0.11
CA LEU A 294 42.30 48.95 0.26
C LEU A 294 43.04 48.92 -1.09
N GLU A 295 42.84 47.87 -1.88
CA GLU A 295 43.38 47.75 -3.24
C GLU A 295 42.89 48.90 -4.13
N GLN A 296 41.60 49.22 -4.08
CA GLN A 296 41.03 50.33 -4.85
C GLN A 296 41.59 51.70 -4.45
N VAL A 297 41.84 51.93 -3.15
CA VAL A 297 42.43 53.18 -2.65
C VAL A 297 43.90 53.30 -3.09
N ALA A 298 44.66 52.21 -2.99
CA ALA A 298 46.06 52.18 -3.42
C ALA A 298 46.22 52.52 -4.92
N GLN A 299 45.30 52.08 -5.77
CA GLN A 299 45.37 52.35 -7.22
C GLN A 299 45.03 53.79 -7.62
N ASN A 300 44.24 54.52 -6.81
CA ASN A 300 43.70 55.84 -7.17
C ASN A 300 44.48 57.05 -6.58
N GLU A 301 45.15 56.93 -5.45
CA GLU A 301 45.71 58.11 -4.75
C GLU A 301 47.04 58.65 -5.32
N LEU A 302 47.75 57.94 -6.21
CA LEU A 302 49.11 58.33 -6.65
C LEU A 302 49.19 59.11 -7.98
N ARG A 303 48.07 59.40 -8.67
CA ARG A 303 48.12 59.89 -10.07
C ARG A 303 48.00 61.40 -10.29
N PRO A 304 47.24 62.19 -9.51
CA PRO A 304 47.11 63.63 -9.77
C PRO A 304 48.42 64.40 -9.67
N VAL A 305 49.27 64.05 -8.70
CA VAL A 305 50.58 64.71 -8.50
C VAL A 305 51.53 64.41 -9.67
N ALA A 306 51.58 63.16 -10.14
CA ALA A 306 52.42 62.76 -11.27
C ALA A 306 52.01 63.44 -12.59
N ILE A 307 50.71 63.58 -12.84
CA ILE A 307 50.18 64.26 -14.04
C ILE A 307 50.60 65.73 -14.06
N LEU A 308 50.46 66.43 -12.93
CA LEU A 308 50.85 67.83 -12.81
C LEU A 308 52.36 68.02 -12.95
N GLU A 309 53.15 67.13 -12.35
CA GLU A 309 54.61 67.14 -12.45
C GLU A 309 55.09 66.99 -13.90
N ALA A 310 54.52 66.04 -14.65
CA ALA A 310 54.85 65.82 -16.06
C ALA A 310 54.54 67.06 -16.92
N ALA A 311 53.36 67.67 -16.75
CA ALA A 311 52.99 68.88 -17.48
C ALA A 311 53.88 70.08 -17.12
N ASN A 312 54.19 70.26 -15.83
CA ASN A 312 55.02 71.37 -15.37
C ASN A 312 56.48 71.25 -15.83
N THR A 313 57.02 70.03 -15.90
CA THR A 313 58.38 69.78 -16.40
C THR A 313 58.55 70.27 -17.84
N ILE A 314 57.58 69.99 -18.71
CA ILE A 314 57.58 70.45 -20.12
C ILE A 314 57.52 71.99 -20.18
N ARG A 315 56.64 72.61 -19.38
CA ARG A 315 56.50 74.07 -19.29
C ARG A 315 57.82 74.76 -18.92
N VAL A 316 58.49 74.27 -17.88
CA VAL A 316 59.73 74.88 -17.36
C VAL A 316 60.87 74.74 -18.38
N ASN A 317 60.98 73.57 -19.05
CA ASN A 317 62.05 73.31 -20.01
C ASN A 317 61.99 74.23 -21.23
N LEU A 318 60.79 74.58 -21.71
CA LEU A 318 60.61 75.39 -22.92
C LEU A 318 60.83 76.90 -22.70
N LYS A 319 60.78 77.39 -21.45
CA LYS A 319 60.97 78.80 -21.09
C LYS A 319 60.12 79.78 -21.91
N LEU A 320 58.88 79.42 -22.22
CA LEU A 320 57.98 80.19 -23.10
C LEU A 320 57.18 81.30 -22.38
N GLY A 321 57.46 81.55 -21.11
CA GLY A 321 56.71 82.53 -20.30
C GLY A 321 55.24 82.13 -20.11
N ILE A 322 55.01 80.85 -19.81
CA ILE A 322 53.69 80.28 -19.51
C ILE A 322 53.54 80.16 -18.01
N GLU A 323 52.44 80.64 -17.47
CA GLU A 323 52.08 80.61 -16.06
C GLU A 323 50.75 79.89 -15.89
N TYR A 324 50.66 78.96 -14.93
CA TYR A 324 49.39 78.31 -14.59
C TYR A 324 48.70 79.13 -13.51
N ASP A 325 47.43 79.45 -13.76
CA ASP A 325 46.55 80.07 -12.76
C ASP A 325 45.78 79.00 -12.00
N SER A 326 45.37 77.91 -12.66
CA SER A 326 44.64 76.80 -12.04
C SER A 326 44.86 75.48 -12.80
N THR A 327 44.84 74.37 -12.08
CA THR A 327 44.86 73.01 -12.65
C THR A 327 43.85 72.13 -11.95
N VAL A 328 42.96 71.50 -12.72
CA VAL A 328 41.95 70.55 -12.22
C VAL A 328 42.24 69.20 -12.84
N ILE A 329 42.30 68.15 -12.01
CA ILE A 329 42.49 66.76 -12.45
C ILE A 329 41.26 65.97 -12.04
N ASP A 330 40.66 65.27 -12.99
CA ASP A 330 39.49 64.42 -12.74
C ASP A 330 39.88 62.94 -12.59
N SER A 331 38.87 62.13 -12.26
CA SER A 331 39.02 60.67 -12.10
C SER A 331 39.35 59.92 -13.39
N GLU A 332 39.35 60.59 -14.56
CA GLU A 332 39.67 59.99 -15.86
C GLU A 332 41.13 60.30 -16.28
N ASN A 333 41.99 60.71 -15.35
CA ASN A 333 43.37 61.18 -15.62
C ASN A 333 43.42 62.32 -16.65
N ARG A 334 42.40 63.18 -16.69
CA ARG A 334 42.42 64.38 -17.51
C ARG A 334 42.84 65.56 -16.68
N ILE A 335 43.76 66.35 -17.21
CA ILE A 335 44.17 67.62 -16.61
C ILE A 335 43.65 68.77 -17.45
N THR A 336 42.91 69.68 -16.80
CA THR A 336 42.54 70.97 -17.36
C THR A 336 43.42 72.04 -16.75
N ILE A 337 44.15 72.76 -17.61
CA ILE A 337 45.10 73.79 -17.22
C ILE A 337 44.57 75.14 -17.72
N GLU A 338 44.38 76.06 -16.80
CA GLU A 338 44.08 77.46 -17.08
C GLU A 338 45.31 78.31 -16.80
N GLY A 339 45.66 79.21 -17.70
CA GLY A 339 46.88 79.97 -17.54
C GLY A 339 47.06 81.14 -18.49
N LYS A 340 48.22 81.77 -18.39
CA LYS A 340 48.63 82.91 -19.22
C LYS A 340 49.90 82.57 -19.97
N ALA A 341 49.96 82.94 -21.24
CA ALA A 341 51.12 82.85 -22.11
C ALA A 341 51.55 84.24 -22.59
N SER A 342 52.85 84.41 -22.78
CA SER A 342 53.47 85.62 -23.34
C SER A 342 53.02 85.96 -24.76
N SER A 343 52.53 84.97 -25.54
CA SER A 343 51.94 85.15 -26.86
C SER A 343 51.18 83.89 -27.30
N ILE A 344 50.35 84.02 -28.34
CA ILE A 344 49.67 82.86 -28.95
C ILE A 344 50.66 81.84 -29.54
N ASN A 345 51.80 82.31 -30.04
CA ASN A 345 52.86 81.43 -30.55
C ASN A 345 53.52 80.62 -29.43
N ALA A 346 53.64 81.19 -28.22
CA ALA A 346 54.13 80.48 -27.04
C ALA A 346 53.15 79.35 -26.62
N LEU A 347 51.84 79.63 -26.63
CA LEU A 347 50.81 78.63 -26.35
C LEU A 347 50.81 77.49 -27.37
N ASN A 348 50.91 77.81 -28.67
CA ASN A 348 50.93 76.80 -29.73
C ASN A 348 52.15 75.89 -29.62
N ARG A 349 53.35 76.46 -29.33
CA ARG A 349 54.56 75.67 -29.11
C ARG A 349 54.46 74.76 -27.89
N TYR A 350 53.88 75.26 -26.81
CA TYR A 350 53.68 74.48 -25.60
C TYR A 350 52.69 73.32 -25.79
N THR A 351 51.56 73.59 -26.44
CA THR A 351 50.55 72.58 -26.81
C THR A 351 51.15 71.50 -27.70
N GLU A 352 51.98 71.89 -28.68
CA GLU A 352 52.65 70.95 -29.56
C GLU A 352 53.71 70.12 -28.81
N SER A 353 54.47 70.71 -27.89
CA SER A 353 55.43 69.97 -27.07
C SER A 353 54.77 69.00 -26.08
N LEU A 354 53.59 69.34 -25.54
CA LEU A 354 52.80 68.41 -24.75
C LEU A 354 52.34 67.21 -25.58
N ARG A 355 51.91 67.45 -26.83
CA ARG A 355 51.52 66.37 -27.75
C ARG A 355 52.72 65.51 -28.15
N GLN A 356 53.87 66.14 -28.41
CA GLN A 356 55.09 65.44 -28.82
C GLN A 356 55.77 64.66 -27.69
N SER A 357 55.45 64.95 -26.42
CA SER A 357 56.00 64.17 -25.30
C SER A 357 55.49 62.73 -25.26
N GLY A 358 54.38 62.43 -25.96
CA GLY A 358 53.71 61.13 -25.93
C GLY A 358 52.98 60.84 -24.61
N GLN A 359 53.06 61.74 -23.62
CA GLN A 359 52.44 61.60 -22.31
C GLN A 359 51.08 62.30 -22.23
N PHE A 360 50.75 63.17 -23.19
CA PHE A 360 49.51 63.93 -23.20
C PHE A 360 48.85 63.91 -24.58
N GLU A 361 47.55 63.71 -24.60
CA GLU A 361 46.71 63.86 -25.79
C GLU A 361 45.72 65.02 -25.58
N LEU A 362 45.56 65.87 -26.58
CA LEU A 362 44.59 66.98 -26.51
C LEU A 362 43.18 66.43 -26.63
N VAL A 363 42.37 66.63 -25.59
CA VAL A 363 40.95 66.25 -25.59
C VAL A 363 40.12 67.30 -26.30
N THR A 364 40.48 68.58 -26.14
CA THR A 364 39.81 69.72 -26.76
C THR A 364 40.83 70.69 -27.35
N GLN A 365 40.41 71.45 -28.36
CA GLN A 365 41.25 72.52 -28.91
C GLN A 365 41.46 73.61 -27.85
N PRO A 366 42.68 74.18 -27.72
CA PRO A 366 42.96 75.24 -26.76
C PRO A 366 42.05 76.44 -26.97
N GLU A 367 41.29 76.81 -25.96
CA GLU A 367 40.57 78.08 -25.95
C GLU A 367 41.56 79.17 -25.55
N SER A 368 41.61 80.28 -26.29
CA SER A 368 42.52 81.38 -25.95
C SER A 368 41.99 82.75 -26.33
N ILE A 369 42.33 83.75 -25.52
CA ILE A 369 41.96 85.16 -25.74
C ILE A 369 43.22 86.00 -25.61
N THR A 370 43.58 86.74 -26.67
CA THR A 370 44.75 87.64 -26.67
C THR A 370 44.32 89.10 -26.49
N ARG A 371 44.83 89.78 -25.46
CA ARG A 371 44.62 91.21 -25.22
C ARG A 371 45.93 91.87 -24.77
N ALA A 372 46.25 93.03 -25.34
CA ALA A 372 47.44 93.82 -24.98
C ALA A 372 48.76 93.02 -24.96
N GLY A 373 48.94 92.08 -25.89
CA GLY A 373 50.15 91.26 -26.00
C GLY A 373 50.26 90.09 -25.01
N LYS A 374 49.24 89.79 -24.20
CA LYS A 374 49.16 88.58 -23.35
C LYS A 374 48.01 87.68 -23.78
N THR A 375 48.20 86.37 -23.70
CA THR A 375 47.22 85.36 -24.11
C THR A 375 46.77 84.55 -22.90
N THR A 376 45.51 84.63 -22.50
CA THR A 376 44.94 83.71 -21.50
C THR A 376 44.43 82.46 -22.22
N PHE A 377 44.62 81.28 -21.66
CA PHE A 377 44.22 80.03 -22.28
C PHE A 377 43.65 79.00 -21.30
N THR A 378 42.85 78.09 -21.84
CA THR A 378 42.39 76.87 -21.18
C THR A 378 42.66 75.69 -22.10
N ILE A 379 43.34 74.66 -21.59
CA ILE A 379 43.60 73.41 -22.31
C ILE A 379 43.17 72.21 -21.48
N THR A 380 42.54 71.23 -22.11
CA THR A 380 42.21 69.94 -21.49
C THR A 380 42.97 68.83 -22.19
N LEU A 381 43.72 68.07 -21.39
CA LEU A 381 44.64 67.03 -21.84
C LEU A 381 44.28 65.72 -21.15
N ALA A 382 44.31 64.61 -21.87
CA ALA A 382 44.28 63.26 -21.30
C ALA A 382 45.72 62.80 -21.07
N TYR A 383 46.04 62.36 -19.86
CA TYR A 383 47.35 61.82 -19.55
C TYR A 383 47.45 60.34 -19.95
N ILE A 384 48.38 60.04 -20.84
CA ILE A 384 48.67 58.69 -21.30
C ILE A 384 49.88 58.21 -20.51
N HIS A 385 49.63 57.27 -19.59
CA HIS A 385 50.70 56.67 -18.81
C HIS A 385 51.37 55.56 -19.62
N THR A 386 52.62 55.77 -20.01
CA THR A 386 53.54 54.69 -20.38
C THR A 386 54.49 54.45 -19.21
N GLU A 387 54.23 53.41 -18.45
CA GLU A 387 55.15 52.90 -17.44
C GLU A 387 56.39 52.33 -18.17
N PRO A 388 57.63 52.69 -17.80
CA PRO A 388 58.79 51.96 -18.27
C PRO A 388 58.79 50.57 -17.63
N ASP A 389 58.73 49.51 -18.45
CA ASP A 389 58.78 48.11 -18.03
C ASP A 389 59.84 47.89 -16.94
N SER A 390 59.39 47.65 -15.72
CA SER A 390 60.23 47.21 -14.62
C SER A 390 59.93 45.75 -14.30
N VAL A 391 60.77 44.89 -14.92
CA VAL A 391 61.43 43.67 -14.41
C VAL A 391 60.55 42.56 -13.75
N PRO A 392 60.77 41.28 -14.12
CA PRO A 392 59.79 40.20 -13.97
C PRO A 392 59.61 39.71 -12.53
N ALA A 393 58.42 39.15 -12.30
CA ALA A 393 57.98 38.47 -11.09
C ALA A 393 59.04 37.51 -10.53
N MET A 394 59.39 37.70 -9.26
CA MET A 394 60.12 36.70 -8.47
C MET A 394 59.18 35.58 -8.02
N ASP A 395 59.70 34.37 -8.21
CA ASP A 395 59.21 33.06 -7.84
C ASP A 395 58.38 32.96 -6.56
N THR A 396 57.25 32.25 -6.67
CA THR A 396 56.56 31.62 -5.55
C THR A 396 57.26 30.30 -5.23
N PRO A 397 57.77 30.06 -4.00
CA PRO A 397 58.19 28.72 -3.61
C PRO A 397 56.96 27.89 -3.23
N ALA A 398 56.87 26.70 -3.83
CA ALA A 398 55.92 25.66 -3.51
C ALA A 398 55.97 25.29 -2.01
N ALA A 399 54.81 25.28 -1.35
CA ALA A 399 54.65 24.70 -0.02
C ALA A 399 54.46 23.19 -0.13
N ASN A 400 55.32 22.49 0.61
CA ASN A 400 55.39 21.04 0.79
C ASN A 400 54.04 20.36 0.99
N THR A 401 53.86 19.27 0.24
CA THR A 401 53.05 18.12 0.64
C THR A 401 53.89 17.29 1.61
N THR A 402 53.41 17.08 2.83
CA THR A 402 53.92 16.02 3.72
C THR A 402 52.73 15.29 4.30
N GLU A 403 52.68 14.00 3.98
CA GLU A 403 51.87 12.96 4.59
C GLU A 403 52.22 12.80 6.09
N GLU A 404 51.21 12.59 6.92
CA GLU A 404 51.23 11.89 8.22
C GLU A 404 49.74 11.55 8.43
N ASP A 405 49.23 10.35 8.13
CA ASP A 405 49.50 9.06 8.78
C ASP A 405 49.38 9.14 10.31
N GLU A 406 48.15 8.99 10.83
CA GLU A 406 47.90 8.36 12.14
C GLU A 406 46.40 8.02 12.31
N ILE A 407 46.12 6.71 12.26
CA ILE A 407 45.18 5.88 13.06
C ILE A 407 43.71 6.32 13.16
#